data_AF-A0A2K6TYZ2-F1
#
_entry.id   AF-A0A2K6TYZ2-F1
#
_cell.length_a   1.000
_cell.length_b   1.000
_cell.length_c   1.000
_cell.angle_alpha   90.00
_cell.angle_beta   90.00
_cell.angle_gamma   90.00
#
_symmetry.space_group_name_H-M   'P 1'
#
loop_
_entity.id
_entity.type
_entity.pdbx_description
1 polymer ?
#
loop_
_entity_poly.entity_id
_entity_poly.type
_entity_poly.pdbx_seq_one_letter_code
_entity_poly.pdbx_strand_id
1 'polypeptide(L)'
;MKASGTLREYKVVGRCLPTPKCHTPPLYRMRIFAPNHIVAKSRFWYFVSQLKKMKKSSGEIVYCGQVFKKFPLRVKNFSIWLRYDSQSGTHSMRCHPVLLRHGARHLEEIAVSKCCRLAVKQLHDSKIKFPLPHRVLRRQHKPRFTTKRPNTFF
;
A
#
# COMPACT_ATOMS: atom_id res chain seq x y z
N MET A 1 7.48 -10.69 -3.46
CA MET A 1 8.27 -9.52 -3.00
C MET A 1 8.06 -9.40 -1.50
N LYS A 2 9.13 -9.42 -0.70
CA LYS A 2 9.03 -9.07 0.73
C LYS A 2 8.76 -7.55 0.82
N ALA A 3 7.65 -7.18 1.45
CA ALA A 3 7.39 -5.77 1.77
C ALA A 3 8.26 -5.40 2.98
N SER A 4 9.48 -4.93 2.72
CA SER A 4 10.36 -4.37 3.74
C SER A 4 10.23 -2.85 3.76
N GLY A 5 10.03 -2.29 4.95
CA GLY A 5 9.93 -0.84 5.17
C GLY A 5 8.65 -0.19 4.65
N THR A 6 8.66 1.15 4.65
CA THR A 6 7.54 1.99 4.23
C THR A 6 7.40 1.98 2.71
N LEU A 7 6.26 1.54 2.20
CA LEU A 7 5.99 1.53 0.76
C LEU A 7 5.74 2.94 0.23
N ARG A 8 6.32 3.23 -0.93
CA ARG A 8 6.12 4.46 -1.71
C ARG A 8 5.34 4.14 -2.97
N GLU A 9 4.54 5.10 -3.43
CA GLU A 9 3.79 4.96 -4.66
C GLU A 9 4.63 5.42 -5.85
N TYR A 10 4.74 4.60 -6.90
CA TYR A 10 5.41 4.92 -8.15
C TYR A 10 4.43 4.86 -9.32
N LYS A 11 4.46 5.88 -10.18
CA LYS A 11 3.86 5.87 -11.51
C LYS A 11 4.92 5.33 -12.47
N VAL A 12 4.68 4.14 -13.00
CA VAL A 12 5.56 3.51 -13.99
C VAL A 12 4.83 3.44 -15.34
N VAL A 13 5.49 3.91 -16.39
CA VAL A 13 4.98 3.89 -17.76
C VAL A 13 5.97 3.14 -18.63
N GLY A 14 5.48 2.17 -19.41
CA GLY A 14 6.30 1.41 -20.35
C GLY A 14 5.55 1.06 -21.62
N ARG A 15 6.32 0.66 -22.65
CA ARG A 15 5.82 0.29 -23.98
C ARG A 15 6.65 -0.85 -24.55
N CYS A 16 6.14 -1.51 -25.59
CA CYS A 16 6.97 -2.37 -26.43
C CYS A 16 8.00 -1.51 -27.17
N LEU A 17 9.12 -2.12 -27.56
CA LEU A 17 10.02 -1.48 -28.50
C LEU A 17 9.32 -1.31 -29.87
N PRO A 18 9.54 -0.19 -30.57
CA PRO A 18 9.05 -0.01 -31.93
C PRO A 18 9.54 -1.15 -32.84
N THR A 19 8.64 -1.69 -33.66
CA THR A 19 8.96 -2.74 -34.64
C THR A 19 8.57 -2.25 -36.03
N PRO A 20 9.11 -2.80 -37.13
CA PRO A 20 8.70 -2.39 -38.48
C PRO A 20 7.20 -2.61 -38.74
N LYS A 21 6.56 -3.53 -38.01
CA LYS A 21 5.10 -3.75 -38.07
C LYS A 21 4.29 -2.72 -37.28
N CYS A 22 4.89 -2.13 -36.24
CA CYS A 22 4.22 -1.18 -35.35
C CYS A 22 5.24 -0.14 -34.86
N HIS A 23 5.28 1.00 -35.55
CA HIS A 23 6.20 2.09 -35.26
C HIS A 23 5.87 2.84 -33.97
N THR A 24 4.59 2.94 -33.61
CA THR A 24 4.12 3.68 -32.43
C THR A 24 3.36 2.77 -31.46
N PRO A 25 4.07 1.94 -30.66
CA PRO A 25 3.41 1.05 -29.71
C PRO A 25 2.73 1.84 -28.57
N PRO A 26 1.60 1.33 -28.04
CA PRO A 26 0.84 2.02 -27.00
C PRO A 26 1.60 2.06 -25.67
N LEU A 27 1.38 3.14 -24.90
CA LEU A 27 1.94 3.35 -23.58
C LEU A 27 1.03 2.77 -22.49
N TYR A 28 1.60 1.94 -21.61
CA TYR A 28 0.89 1.38 -20.47
C TYR A 28 1.37 2.01 -19.17
N ARG A 29 0.43 2.50 -18.36
CA ARG A 29 0.68 3.13 -17.06
C ARG A 29 0.19 2.25 -15.92
N MET A 30 1.04 2.04 -14.91
CA MET A 30 0.68 1.38 -13.66
C MET A 30 1.05 2.21 -12.44
N ARG A 31 0.26 2.06 -11.37
CA ARG A 31 0.57 2.55 -10.02
C ARG A 31 1.12 1.37 -9.22
N ILE A 32 2.36 1.49 -8.74
CA ILE A 32 3.08 0.40 -8.08
C ILE A 32 3.54 0.87 -6.71
N PHE A 33 3.20 0.08 -5.68
CA PHE A 33 3.68 0.32 -4.32
C PHE A 33 4.96 -0.50 -4.09
N ALA A 34 6.07 0.19 -3.84
CA ALA A 34 7.38 -0.41 -3.65
C ALA A 34 8.27 0.44 -2.72
N PRO A 35 9.29 -0.14 -2.08
CA PRO A 35 10.21 0.63 -1.24
C PRO A 35 11.09 1.57 -2.07
N ASN A 36 11.54 1.13 -3.24
CA ASN A 36 12.42 1.88 -4.14
C ASN A 36 11.99 1.73 -5.61
N HIS A 37 12.56 2.57 -6.46
CA HIS A 37 12.25 2.59 -7.90
C HIS A 37 12.72 1.33 -8.64
N ILE A 38 13.78 0.65 -8.15
CA ILE A 38 14.31 -0.60 -8.74
C ILE A 38 13.26 -1.71 -8.62
N VAL A 39 12.74 -1.89 -7.40
CA VAL A 39 11.68 -2.86 -7.13
C VAL A 39 10.40 -2.47 -7.84
N ALA A 40 10.08 -1.17 -7.95
CA ALA A 40 8.95 -0.71 -8.75
C ALA A 40 9.05 -1.14 -10.22
N LYS A 41 10.22 -0.93 -10.87
CA LYS A 41 10.46 -1.37 -12.25
C LYS A 41 10.35 -2.90 -12.39
N SER A 42 10.87 -3.66 -11.43
CA SER A 42 10.74 -5.13 -11.42
C SER A 42 9.28 -5.58 -11.32
N ARG A 43 8.51 -4.99 -10.41
CA ARG A 43 7.07 -5.29 -10.27
C ARG A 43 6.26 -4.87 -11.47
N PHE A 44 6.63 -3.80 -12.17
CA PHE A 44 6.00 -3.39 -13.42
C PHE A 44 6.09 -4.51 -14.45
N TRP A 45 7.29 -5.03 -14.70
CA TRP A 45 7.49 -6.12 -15.64
C TRP A 45 6.74 -7.39 -15.25
N TYR A 46 6.68 -7.70 -13.95
CA TYR A 46 5.91 -8.84 -13.45
C TYR A 46 4.42 -8.74 -13.76
N PHE A 47 3.81 -7.56 -13.57
CA PHE A 47 2.37 -7.38 -13.82
C PHE A 47 2.05 -7.19 -15.29
N VAL A 48 2.91 -6.46 -16.02
CA VAL A 48 2.72 -6.24 -17.46
C VAL A 48 2.78 -7.55 -18.21
N SER A 49 3.68 -8.47 -17.89
CA SER A 49 3.79 -9.78 -18.57
C SER A 49 2.55 -10.67 -18.35
N GLN A 50 1.84 -10.50 -17.23
CA GLN A 50 0.59 -11.20 -16.94
C GLN A 50 -0.60 -10.61 -17.72
N LEU A 51 -0.63 -9.29 -17.92
CA LEU A 51 -1.75 -8.59 -18.56
C LEU A 51 -1.58 -8.46 -20.07
N LYS A 52 -0.34 -8.32 -20.53
CA LYS A 52 0.06 -8.13 -21.92
C LYS A 52 1.25 -9.05 -22.20
N LYS A 53 1.36 -9.59 -23.40
CA LYS A 53 2.49 -10.44 -23.82
C LYS A 53 3.78 -9.62 -24.06
N MET A 54 4.12 -8.73 -23.13
CA MET A 54 5.29 -7.86 -23.17
C MET A 54 6.30 -8.30 -22.11
N LYS A 55 7.57 -8.43 -22.51
CA LYS A 55 8.68 -8.80 -21.63
C LYS A 55 9.66 -7.63 -21.53
N LYS A 56 10.53 -7.67 -20.51
CA LYS A 56 11.59 -6.68 -20.32
C LYS A 56 12.54 -6.59 -21.52
N SER A 57 12.77 -7.69 -22.24
CA SER A 57 13.64 -7.72 -23.43
C SER A 57 12.98 -7.08 -24.65
N SER A 58 11.65 -7.14 -24.78
CA SER A 58 10.90 -6.63 -25.92
C SER A 58 10.24 -5.28 -25.68
N GLY A 59 10.54 -4.63 -24.55
CA GLY A 59 9.95 -3.38 -24.16
C GLY A 59 10.86 -2.54 -23.30
N GLU A 60 10.47 -1.30 -23.10
CA GLU A 60 11.21 -0.32 -22.32
C GLU A 60 10.30 0.41 -21.35
N ILE A 61 10.89 0.89 -20.25
CA ILE A 61 10.21 1.79 -19.30
C ILE A 61 10.53 3.21 -19.72
N VAL A 62 9.52 3.95 -20.14
CA VAL A 62 9.62 5.35 -20.58
C VAL A 62 9.72 6.28 -19.38
N TYR A 63 8.96 6.01 -18.32
CA TYR A 63 8.94 6.85 -17.12
C TYR A 63 8.77 6.03 -15.85
N CYS A 64 9.53 6.36 -14.81
CA CYS A 64 9.34 5.83 -13.46
C CYS A 64 9.56 6.97 -12.47
N GLY A 65 8.47 7.44 -11.85
CA GLY A 65 8.53 8.55 -10.90
C GLY A 65 7.67 8.27 -9.67
N GLN A 66 8.14 8.75 -8.52
CA GLN A 66 7.38 8.66 -7.27
C GLN A 66 6.18 9.61 -7.32
N VAL A 67 5.01 9.13 -6.89
CA VAL A 67 3.80 9.94 -6.75
C VAL A 67 3.62 10.25 -5.28
N PHE A 68 3.57 11.55 -4.97
CA PHE A 68 3.28 12.01 -3.61
C PHE A 68 1.77 12.19 -3.42
N LYS A 69 1.31 12.01 -2.18
CA LYS A 69 -0.09 12.25 -1.83
C LYS A 69 -0.40 13.74 -1.97
N LYS A 70 -1.48 14.07 -2.68
CA LYS A 70 -1.93 15.46 -2.87
C LYS A 70 -2.26 16.16 -1.55
N PHE A 71 -2.88 15.45 -0.61
CA PHE A 71 -3.30 15.99 0.69
C PHE A 71 -2.81 15.06 1.81
N PRO A 72 -1.56 15.20 2.27
CA PRO A 72 -0.98 14.31 3.27
C PRO A 72 -1.54 14.53 4.68
N LEU A 73 -2.02 15.74 4.99
CA LEU A 73 -2.54 16.11 6.31
C LEU A 73 -4.00 15.71 6.53
N ARG A 74 -4.73 15.36 5.46
CA ARG A 74 -6.14 14.97 5.55
C ARG A 74 -6.25 13.46 5.75
N VAL A 75 -6.94 13.06 6.82
CA VAL A 75 -7.30 11.66 7.06
C VAL A 75 -8.31 11.21 5.99
N LYS A 76 -8.06 10.04 5.41
CA LYS A 76 -8.82 9.48 4.28
C LYS A 76 -9.05 7.99 4.48
N ASN A 77 -10.18 7.51 3.98
CA ASN A 77 -10.47 6.09 3.92
C ASN A 77 -10.02 5.53 2.57
N PHE A 78 -9.26 4.43 2.58
CA PHE A 78 -8.75 3.80 1.36
C PHE A 78 -9.16 2.33 1.27
N SER A 79 -9.95 1.92 0.26
CA SER A 79 -10.10 0.48 -0.01
C SER A 79 -8.93 -0.03 -0.80
N ILE A 80 -8.52 -1.24 -0.43
CA ILE A 80 -7.52 -2.00 -1.13
C ILE A 80 -8.19 -3.27 -1.65
N TRP A 81 -8.07 -3.51 -2.95
CA TRP A 81 -8.36 -4.80 -3.53
C TRP A 81 -7.07 -5.60 -3.63
N LEU A 82 -7.09 -6.77 -3.01
CA LEU A 82 -5.97 -7.68 -2.92
C LEU A 82 -6.36 -9.01 -3.54
N ARG A 83 -5.43 -9.61 -4.28
CA ARG A 83 -5.44 -11.05 -4.52
C ARG A 83 -4.20 -11.64 -3.88
N TYR A 84 -4.38 -12.72 -3.13
CA TYR A 84 -3.29 -13.42 -2.46
C TYR A 84 -3.43 -14.92 -2.66
N ASP A 85 -2.30 -15.60 -2.61
CA ASP A 85 -2.23 -17.06 -2.67
C ASP A 85 -2.14 -17.57 -1.24
N SER A 86 -3.08 -18.45 -0.88
CA SER A 86 -3.06 -19.25 0.35
C SER A 86 -2.51 -20.64 0.06
N GLN A 87 -2.31 -21.46 1.09
CA GLN A 87 -1.90 -22.87 0.90
C GLN A 87 -2.92 -23.67 0.08
N SER A 88 -4.22 -23.34 0.21
CA SER A 88 -5.30 -24.05 -0.47
C SER A 88 -5.67 -23.48 -1.85
N GLY A 89 -5.17 -22.30 -2.21
CA GLY A 89 -5.48 -21.64 -3.48
C GLY A 89 -5.49 -20.12 -3.42
N THR A 90 -5.85 -19.50 -4.55
CA THR A 90 -5.87 -18.03 -4.72
C THR A 90 -7.20 -17.42 -4.30
N HIS A 91 -7.16 -16.44 -3.38
CA HIS A 91 -8.35 -15.73 -2.91
C HIS A 91 -8.28 -14.23 -3.21
N SER A 92 -9.46 -13.64 -3.43
CA SER A 92 -9.64 -12.20 -3.59
C SER A 92 -10.25 -11.61 -2.33
N MET A 93 -9.71 -10.49 -1.86
CA MET A 93 -10.21 -9.79 -0.68
C MET A 93 -10.24 -8.28 -0.89
N ARG A 94 -11.25 -7.66 -0.28
CA ARG A 94 -11.34 -6.21 -0.12
C ARG A 94 -10.92 -5.84 1.32
N CYS A 95 -9.74 -5.25 1.46
CA CYS A 95 -9.16 -4.88 2.75
C CYS A 95 -9.06 -3.35 2.94
N HIS A 96 -9.30 -2.89 4.17
CA HIS A 96 -8.78 -1.64 4.73
C HIS A 96 -7.66 -2.03 5.74
N PRO A 97 -6.70 -1.14 6.09
CA PRO A 97 -5.29 -1.50 6.21
C PRO A 97 -5.02 -2.45 7.39
N VAL A 98 -4.76 -3.71 7.07
CA VAL A 98 -4.00 -4.63 7.93
C VAL A 98 -2.95 -5.29 7.05
N LEU A 99 -1.69 -5.19 7.49
CA LEU A 99 -0.47 -5.83 6.98
C LEU A 99 -0.48 -6.17 5.47
N LEU A 100 -0.01 -5.21 4.66
CA LEU A 100 0.35 -5.34 3.24
C LEU A 100 1.50 -6.36 3.01
N ARG A 101 1.40 -7.58 3.56
CA ARG A 101 2.33 -8.67 3.24
C ARG A 101 2.06 -9.24 1.85
N HIS A 102 0.83 -9.10 1.37
CA HIS A 102 0.43 -9.50 0.03
C HIS A 102 0.19 -8.24 -0.82
N GLY A 103 0.80 -8.17 -1.99
CA GLY A 103 0.87 -6.94 -2.79
C GLY A 103 -0.50 -6.43 -3.24
N ALA A 104 -0.86 -5.20 -2.86
CA ALA A 104 -2.08 -4.53 -3.29
C ALA A 104 -2.16 -4.40 -4.81
N ARG A 105 -3.32 -4.71 -5.41
CA ARG A 105 -3.57 -4.56 -6.85
C ARG A 105 -4.26 -3.25 -7.20
N HIS A 106 -5.21 -2.81 -6.37
CA HIS A 106 -5.94 -1.57 -6.57
C HIS A 106 -6.12 -0.84 -5.25
N LEU A 107 -5.91 0.47 -5.26
CA LEU A 107 -6.11 1.36 -4.11
C LEU A 107 -6.99 2.53 -4.55
N GLU A 108 -8.09 2.71 -3.83
CA GLU A 108 -9.12 3.70 -4.12
C GLU A 108 -9.49 4.46 -2.84
N GLU A 109 -9.63 5.77 -2.94
CA GLU A 109 -10.15 6.61 -1.86
C GLU A 109 -11.67 6.49 -1.81
N ILE A 110 -12.23 6.23 -0.62
CA ILE A 110 -13.66 6.00 -0.43
C ILE A 110 -14.25 7.12 0.42
N ALA A 111 -15.43 7.60 0.01
CA ALA A 111 -16.31 8.40 0.85
C ALA A 111 -16.81 7.64 2.08
N VAL A 112 -17.07 8.37 3.16
CA VAL A 112 -17.54 7.85 4.46
C VAL A 112 -18.77 6.93 4.34
N SER A 113 -19.73 7.28 3.47
CA SER A 113 -20.98 6.52 3.26
C SER A 113 -20.75 5.13 2.64
N LYS A 114 -19.69 4.97 1.83
CA LYS A 114 -19.39 3.71 1.11
C LYS A 114 -18.44 2.79 1.90
N CYS A 115 -18.02 3.19 3.11
CA CYS A 115 -17.22 2.33 3.96
C CYS A 115 -18.06 1.17 4.50
N CYS A 116 -17.67 -0.07 4.25
CA CYS A 116 -18.45 -1.24 4.70
C CYS A 116 -18.02 -1.77 6.09
N ARG A 117 -16.75 -1.55 6.49
CA ARG A 117 -16.19 -2.19 7.69
C ARG A 117 -16.58 -1.45 8.98
N LEU A 118 -17.16 -2.18 9.94
CA LEU A 118 -17.58 -1.64 11.24
C LEU A 118 -16.44 -0.95 12.00
N ALA A 119 -15.25 -1.57 12.02
CA ALA A 119 -14.06 -1.00 12.69
C ALA A 119 -13.56 0.32 12.08
N VAL A 120 -13.91 0.63 10.83
CA VAL A 120 -13.62 1.94 10.22
C VAL A 120 -14.79 2.89 10.48
N LYS A 121 -16.04 2.40 10.36
CA LYS A 121 -17.25 3.19 10.62
C LYS A 121 -17.29 3.78 12.03
N GLN A 122 -16.80 3.07 13.05
CA GLN A 122 -16.77 3.58 14.43
C GLN A 122 -15.97 4.88 14.59
N LEU A 123 -15.04 5.17 13.67
CA LEU A 123 -14.21 6.38 13.70
C LEU A 123 -14.89 7.57 13.00
N HIS A 124 -16.07 7.37 12.39
CA HIS A 124 -16.79 8.41 11.65
C HIS A 124 -17.78 9.16 12.56
N ASP A 125 -17.28 9.74 13.64
CA ASP A 125 -18.07 10.59 14.54
C ASP A 125 -17.38 11.94 14.75
N SER A 126 -18.14 13.02 14.57
CA SER A 126 -17.69 14.41 14.80
C SER A 126 -17.41 14.71 16.27
N LYS A 127 -18.07 14.00 17.20
CA LYS A 127 -17.95 14.17 18.65
C LYS A 127 -17.21 13.02 19.32
N ILE A 128 -16.38 12.30 18.56
CA ILE A 128 -15.66 11.12 19.04
C ILE A 128 -14.84 11.45 20.29
N LYS A 129 -15.05 10.68 21.36
CA LYS A 129 -14.34 10.79 22.63
C LYS A 129 -14.07 9.40 23.17
N PHE A 130 -12.85 9.15 23.61
CA PHE A 130 -12.49 7.90 24.26
C PHE A 130 -11.42 8.16 25.33
N PRO A 131 -11.53 7.56 26.52
CA PRO A 131 -10.45 7.55 27.49
C PRO A 131 -9.33 6.59 27.06
N LEU A 132 -8.14 6.77 27.62
CA LEU A 132 -7.06 5.79 27.55
C LEU A 132 -6.98 5.05 28.90
N PRO A 133 -7.76 3.96 29.10
CA PRO A 133 -8.02 3.39 30.43
C PRO A 133 -6.78 2.82 31.11
N HIS A 134 -5.79 2.35 30.34
CA HIS A 134 -4.57 1.78 30.87
C HIS A 134 -3.36 2.24 30.04
N ARG A 135 -2.45 3.00 30.65
CA ARG A 135 -1.26 3.55 29.99
C ARG A 135 0.00 2.89 30.53
N VAL A 136 0.58 1.99 29.73
CA VAL A 136 1.83 1.30 30.08
C VAL A 136 3.01 2.26 29.99
N LEU A 137 3.83 2.31 31.04
CA LEU A 137 5.09 3.05 31.04
C LEU A 137 6.08 2.40 30.06
N ARG A 138 6.48 3.14 29.02
CA ARG A 138 7.46 2.65 28.03
C ARG A 138 8.91 2.72 28.50
N ARG A 139 9.24 3.64 29.43
CA ARG A 139 10.60 3.85 29.94
C ARG A 139 10.90 2.95 31.14
N GLN A 140 10.84 1.64 30.94
CA GLN A 140 11.01 0.65 32.02
C GLN A 140 12.44 0.53 32.54
N HIS A 141 13.43 0.97 31.76
CA HIS A 141 14.85 0.88 32.12
C HIS A 141 15.46 2.21 32.59
N LYS A 142 14.63 3.24 32.80
CA LYS A 142 15.07 4.56 33.25
C LYS A 142 14.03 5.13 34.24
N PRO A 143 14.14 4.84 35.54
CA PRO A 143 15.18 4.02 36.18
C PRO A 143 14.93 2.52 36.02
N ARG A 144 15.99 1.70 36.06
CA ARG A 144 15.88 0.23 35.99
C ARG A 144 15.39 -0.38 37.30
N PHE A 145 15.71 0.26 38.41
CA PHE A 145 15.25 -0.10 39.75
C PHE A 145 14.68 1.14 40.41
N THR A 146 13.51 0.99 41.05
CA THR A 146 12.82 2.07 41.74
C THR A 146 12.05 1.47 42.91
N THR A 147 11.88 2.26 43.97
CA THR A 147 11.09 1.86 45.15
C THR A 147 9.58 2.07 44.93
N LYS A 148 9.20 2.90 43.96
CA LYS A 148 7.79 3.22 43.65
C LYS A 148 7.27 2.34 42.52
N ARG A 149 6.09 1.74 42.70
CA ARG A 149 5.38 1.02 41.64
C ARG A 149 4.89 2.00 40.56
N PRO A 150 4.93 1.62 39.28
CA PRO A 150 4.44 2.48 38.20
C PRO A 150 2.92 2.64 38.29
N ASN A 151 2.43 3.88 38.17
CA ASN A 151 1.01 4.15 37.97
C ASN A 151 0.67 4.01 36.48
N THR A 152 -0.43 3.34 36.17
CA THR A 152 -0.92 3.11 34.80
C THR A 152 -2.28 3.77 34.51
N PHE A 153 -2.89 4.40 35.51
CA PHE A 153 -4.15 5.15 35.38
C PHE A 153 -3.88 6.66 35.41
N PHE A 154 -4.28 7.37 34.33
CA PHE A 154 -4.04 8.80 34.11
C PHE A 154 -5.21 9.48 33.41
#